data_AF-A0A5C8B5X7-F1
#
_entry.id   AF-A0A5C8B5X7-F1
#
_cell.length_a   1.000
_cell.length_b   1.000
_cell.length_c   1.000
_cell.angle_alpha   90.00
_cell.angle_beta   90.00
_cell.angle_gamma   90.00
#
_symmetry.space_group_name_H-M   'P 1'
#
loop_
_entity.id
_entity.type
_entity.pdbx_description
1 polymer ?
#
loop_
_entity_poly.entity_id
_entity_poly.type
_entity_poly.pdbx_seq_one_letter_code
_entity_poly.pdbx_strand_id
1 'polypeptide(L)'
;MSVNNETSTETSANNTATGNPSTPEVATPAATSSGISPERHQQAVEIVSRMRDEIQRAIIGQRPVVNQVLACCLAGGHILLEGVPGLGKTLLVKALAKTFAGQSARIQFTPDLMPADVMGHAIYDIKNQSFSVRKGPIFTNLLLADEINRAPAKTQSALLEVMQERQVTIENETHTLDAPFMVLATQNPLENEGTYPLPEAQLDRFLIKACIDYPSAEEELAMLNMVTNKRIGDGLEVKQVNTIIKPETVIALQQLVSQIHVDEAVADYAVRIVRATRDCPGIAVGAGPRGSIALIRIARAFALMNKRDFVTPADIKSACLPVLRHRVALSPESELDGLSSDTILSNMLEQIAAPRA
;
A
#
# COMPACT_ATOMS: atom_id res chain seq x y z
N MET A 1 -67.74 -28.52 70.37
CA MET A 1 -67.25 -27.24 69.82
C MET A 1 -66.89 -27.54 68.37
N SER A 2 -67.86 -27.69 67.47
CA SER A 2 -68.70 -26.60 66.92
C SER A 2 -67.76 -25.52 66.38
N VAL A 3 -67.54 -25.34 65.09
CA VAL A 3 -68.54 -25.22 64.02
C VAL A 3 -67.97 -25.65 62.67
N ASN A 4 -68.84 -26.35 61.94
CA ASN A 4 -68.90 -26.71 60.52
C ASN A 4 -68.09 -25.87 59.53
N ASN A 5 -67.46 -26.56 58.57
CA ASN A 5 -67.26 -26.00 57.24
C ASN A 5 -67.32 -27.12 56.20
N GLU A 6 -68.44 -27.27 55.50
CA GLU A 6 -68.55 -28.00 54.24
C GLU A 6 -69.94 -27.76 53.61
N THR A 7 -70.00 -26.93 52.57
CA THR A 7 -70.84 -27.14 51.37
C THR A 7 -70.37 -26.20 50.25
N SER A 8 -69.89 -26.84 49.18
CA SER A 8 -69.98 -26.55 47.74
C SER A 8 -70.42 -25.16 47.26
N THR A 9 -69.64 -24.53 46.35
CA THR A 9 -69.97 -24.41 44.91
C THR A 9 -68.80 -23.85 44.11
N GLU A 10 -68.65 -24.38 42.91
CA GLU A 10 -67.72 -24.04 41.83
C GLU A 10 -67.80 -22.55 41.40
N THR A 11 -66.71 -22.01 40.83
CA THR A 11 -66.63 -21.60 39.40
C THR A 11 -65.32 -20.83 39.12
N SER A 12 -64.47 -21.48 38.33
CA SER A 12 -63.60 -20.97 37.25
C SER A 12 -62.82 -19.66 37.38
N ALA A 13 -61.48 -19.77 37.32
CA ALA A 13 -60.69 -19.21 36.21
C ALA A 13 -59.26 -19.79 36.24
N ASN A 14 -58.97 -20.66 35.27
CA ASN A 14 -57.67 -21.29 35.04
C ASN A 14 -56.59 -20.24 34.78
N ASN A 15 -55.54 -20.25 35.61
CA ASN A 15 -54.27 -19.62 35.27
C ASN A 15 -53.14 -20.39 35.96
N THR A 16 -52.26 -21.00 35.15
CA THR A 16 -50.79 -21.05 35.28
C THR A 16 -50.16 -22.38 34.86
N ALA A 17 -49.10 -22.22 34.06
CA ALA A 17 -47.91 -23.06 33.96
C ALA A 17 -47.93 -24.35 33.11
N THR A 18 -47.78 -24.17 31.79
CA THR A 18 -46.78 -24.93 30.99
C THR A 18 -46.20 -24.01 29.92
N GLY A 19 -45.27 -23.15 30.34
CA GLY A 19 -44.46 -22.34 29.42
C GLY A 19 -43.26 -23.14 28.95
N ASN A 20 -43.29 -23.55 27.68
CA ASN A 20 -42.16 -24.12 26.97
C ASN A 20 -41.07 -23.03 26.83
N PRO A 21 -39.81 -23.21 27.27
CA PRO A 21 -38.76 -22.27 26.94
C PRO A 21 -38.38 -22.50 25.47
N SER A 22 -38.99 -21.72 24.58
CA SER A 22 -38.50 -21.51 23.23
C SER A 22 -37.04 -21.08 23.31
N THR A 23 -36.17 -21.94 22.77
CA THR A 23 -34.79 -21.65 22.40
C THR A 23 -34.66 -20.21 21.88
N PRO A 24 -33.72 -19.40 22.39
CA PRO A 24 -33.38 -18.17 21.71
C PRO A 24 -32.69 -18.59 20.41
N GLU A 25 -33.46 -18.51 19.33
CA GLU A 25 -32.96 -18.53 17.97
C GLU A 25 -31.87 -17.47 17.89
N VAL A 26 -30.63 -17.93 17.75
CA VAL A 26 -29.44 -17.09 17.62
C VAL A 26 -29.66 -16.25 16.39
N ALA A 27 -30.11 -15.02 16.59
CA ALA A 27 -30.15 -14.00 15.57
C ALA A 27 -28.72 -13.85 15.05
N THR A 28 -28.50 -14.38 13.84
CA THR A 28 -27.35 -14.08 13.00
C THR A 28 -27.10 -12.56 13.10
N PRO A 29 -25.88 -12.09 13.45
CA PRO A 29 -25.64 -10.66 13.48
C PRO A 29 -25.92 -10.14 12.08
N ALA A 30 -26.95 -9.31 11.97
CA ALA A 30 -27.27 -8.59 10.76
C ALA A 30 -26.02 -7.84 10.34
N ALA A 31 -25.53 -8.15 9.14
CA ALA A 31 -24.43 -7.44 8.51
C ALA A 31 -24.73 -5.94 8.58
N THR A 32 -23.99 -5.24 9.45
CA THR A 32 -23.92 -3.78 9.45
C THR A 32 -23.44 -3.39 8.07
N SER A 33 -24.36 -2.89 7.26
CA SER A 33 -24.12 -2.45 5.89
C SER A 33 -22.96 -1.47 5.90
N SER A 34 -21.83 -1.91 5.35
CA SER A 34 -20.76 -1.02 4.91
C SER A 34 -21.40 0.11 4.09
N GLY A 35 -20.97 1.35 4.29
CA GLY A 35 -21.51 2.52 3.58
C GLY A 35 -21.27 2.52 2.06
N ILE A 36 -20.78 1.40 1.51
CA ILE A 36 -20.45 1.17 0.12
C ILE A 36 -21.60 0.38 -0.50
N SER A 37 -22.24 0.92 -1.53
CA SER A 37 -23.25 0.17 -2.28
C SER A 37 -22.62 -1.12 -2.87
N PRO A 38 -23.28 -2.30 -2.75
CA PRO A 38 -22.74 -3.56 -3.25
C PRO A 38 -22.33 -3.53 -4.73
N GLU A 39 -23.08 -2.81 -5.56
CA GLU A 39 -22.78 -2.66 -6.99
C GLU A 39 -21.44 -1.94 -7.23
N ARG A 40 -21.17 -0.84 -6.52
CA ARG A 40 -19.90 -0.11 -6.63
C ARG A 40 -18.73 -0.93 -6.12
N HIS A 41 -18.92 -1.69 -5.04
CA HIS A 41 -17.89 -2.59 -4.53
C HIS A 41 -17.55 -3.66 -5.57
N GLN A 42 -18.56 -4.32 -6.14
CA GLN A 42 -18.37 -5.34 -7.16
C GLN A 42 -17.67 -4.79 -8.42
N GLN A 43 -18.06 -3.61 -8.89
CA GLN A 43 -17.39 -2.92 -10.01
C GLN A 43 -15.92 -2.63 -9.69
N ALA A 44 -15.63 -2.14 -8.48
CA ALA A 44 -14.27 -1.87 -8.05
C ALA A 44 -13.42 -3.15 -8.00
N VAL A 45 -13.97 -4.23 -7.47
CA VAL A 45 -13.31 -5.55 -7.45
C VAL A 45 -12.98 -6.04 -8.85
N GLU A 46 -13.91 -5.92 -9.79
CA GLU A 46 -13.70 -6.34 -11.18
C GLU A 46 -12.60 -5.52 -11.87
N ILE A 47 -12.64 -4.19 -11.72
CA ILE A 47 -11.62 -3.29 -12.25
C ILE A 47 -10.23 -3.63 -11.67
N VAL A 48 -10.13 -3.77 -10.35
CA VAL A 48 -8.87 -4.07 -9.67
C VAL A 48 -8.32 -5.43 -10.08
N SER A 49 -9.18 -6.46 -10.22
CA SER A 49 -8.75 -7.76 -10.71
C SER A 49 -8.20 -7.66 -12.14
N ARG A 50 -8.90 -6.96 -13.03
CA ARG A 50 -8.44 -6.77 -14.42
C ARG A 50 -7.12 -6.01 -14.50
N MET A 51 -6.94 -4.95 -13.69
CA MET A 51 -5.66 -4.23 -13.61
C MET A 51 -4.55 -5.16 -13.14
N ARG A 52 -4.78 -5.95 -12.09
CA ARG A 52 -3.80 -6.91 -11.56
C ARG A 52 -3.40 -7.93 -12.64
N ASP A 53 -4.38 -8.52 -13.33
CA ASP A 53 -4.14 -9.57 -14.32
C ASP A 53 -3.36 -9.02 -15.54
N GLU A 54 -3.65 -7.79 -15.96
CA GLU A 54 -2.90 -7.09 -17.02
C GLU A 54 -1.44 -6.81 -16.63
N ILE A 55 -1.19 -6.39 -15.38
CA ILE A 55 0.17 -6.15 -14.89
C ILE A 55 0.94 -7.47 -14.76
N GLN A 56 0.30 -8.52 -14.23
CA GLN A 56 0.89 -9.85 -14.09
C GLN A 56 1.17 -10.54 -15.44
N ARG A 57 0.45 -10.15 -16.50
CA ARG A 57 0.77 -10.63 -17.85
C ARG A 57 2.04 -10.02 -18.41
N ALA A 58 2.35 -8.77 -18.04
CA ALA A 58 3.55 -8.08 -18.51
C ALA A 58 4.81 -8.46 -17.72
N ILE A 59 4.67 -8.88 -16.47
CA ILE A 59 5.78 -9.12 -15.56
C ILE A 59 5.82 -10.59 -15.19
N ILE A 60 6.96 -11.22 -15.43
CA ILE A 60 7.18 -12.62 -15.06
C ILE A 60 7.64 -12.66 -13.61
N GLY A 61 6.92 -13.45 -12.81
CA GLY A 61 7.19 -13.59 -11.39
C GLY A 61 6.79 -12.38 -10.55
N GLN A 62 7.34 -12.30 -9.33
CA GLN A 62 7.18 -11.15 -8.42
C GLN A 62 5.72 -10.80 -8.05
N ARG A 63 4.82 -11.79 -8.01
CA ARG A 63 3.42 -11.59 -7.62
C ARG A 63 3.24 -10.79 -6.32
N PRO A 64 4.05 -11.01 -5.25
CA PRO A 64 3.94 -10.21 -4.03
C PRO A 64 4.20 -8.72 -4.26
N VAL A 65 5.21 -8.37 -5.06
CA VAL A 65 5.60 -6.98 -5.36
C VAL A 65 4.53 -6.30 -6.20
N VAL A 66 3.99 -6.99 -7.21
CA VAL A 66 2.86 -6.48 -8.01
C VAL A 66 1.66 -6.16 -7.13
N ASN A 67 1.32 -7.08 -6.20
CA ASN A 67 0.22 -6.86 -5.28
C ASN A 67 0.48 -5.69 -4.33
N GLN A 68 1.70 -5.55 -3.82
CA GLN A 68 2.09 -4.44 -2.95
C GLN A 68 2.05 -3.09 -3.68
N VAL A 69 2.55 -3.03 -4.91
CA VAL A 69 2.50 -1.82 -5.75
C VAL A 69 1.05 -1.42 -6.06
N LEU A 70 0.20 -2.38 -6.45
CA LEU A 70 -1.20 -2.10 -6.71
C LEU A 70 -1.93 -1.67 -5.43
N ALA A 71 -1.70 -2.36 -4.30
CA ALA A 71 -2.25 -1.97 -3.01
C ALA A 71 -1.82 -0.57 -2.58
N CYS A 72 -0.56 -0.19 -2.81
CA CYS A 72 -0.05 1.15 -2.53
C CYS A 72 -0.72 2.22 -3.41
N CYS A 73 -0.92 1.92 -4.70
CA CYS A 73 -1.66 2.79 -5.62
C CYS A 73 -3.11 3.00 -5.16
N LEU A 74 -3.80 1.91 -4.80
CA LEU A 74 -5.17 1.93 -4.27
C LEU A 74 -5.29 2.62 -2.90
N ALA A 75 -4.24 2.55 -2.09
CA ALA A 75 -4.18 3.26 -0.82
C ALA A 75 -3.80 4.75 -0.98
N GLY A 76 -3.39 5.20 -2.17
CA GLY A 76 -2.95 6.56 -2.44
C GLY A 76 -1.62 6.91 -1.77
N GLY A 77 -0.68 5.97 -1.74
CA GLY A 77 0.65 6.13 -1.15
C GLY A 77 1.79 6.09 -2.16
N HIS A 78 3.00 6.25 -1.64
CA HIS A 78 4.26 6.08 -2.39
C HIS A 78 4.98 4.82 -1.92
N ILE A 79 5.77 4.21 -2.80
CA ILE A 79 6.48 2.96 -2.52
C ILE A 79 7.97 3.11 -2.73
N LEU A 80 8.73 2.48 -1.83
CA LEU A 80 10.16 2.29 -1.95
C LEU A 80 10.43 0.85 -2.41
N LEU A 81 11.14 0.68 -3.52
CA LEU A 81 11.50 -0.60 -4.14
C LEU A 81 12.99 -0.87 -3.94
N GLU A 82 13.30 -1.70 -2.96
CA GLU A 82 14.65 -2.18 -2.74
C GLU A 82 14.89 -3.44 -3.57
N GLY A 83 16.03 -3.53 -4.26
CA GLY A 83 16.41 -4.72 -5.01
C GLY A 83 17.40 -4.41 -6.10
N VAL A 84 18.01 -5.44 -6.67
CA VAL A 84 19.06 -5.30 -7.69
C VAL A 84 18.51 -4.71 -9.00
N PRO A 85 19.37 -4.05 -9.81
CA PRO A 85 18.99 -3.55 -11.12
C PRO A 85 18.61 -4.70 -12.07
N GLY A 86 17.80 -4.38 -13.08
CA GLY A 86 17.42 -5.34 -14.14
C GLY A 86 16.17 -6.18 -13.86
N LEU A 87 15.58 -6.13 -12.67
CA LEU A 87 14.40 -6.94 -12.29
C LEU A 87 13.04 -6.42 -12.80
N GLY A 88 13.02 -5.67 -13.90
CA GLY A 88 11.76 -5.23 -14.51
C GLY A 88 11.01 -4.12 -13.76
N LYS A 89 11.65 -3.39 -12.83
CA LYS A 89 11.04 -2.25 -12.10
C LYS A 89 10.45 -1.19 -13.05
N THR A 90 11.18 -0.84 -14.11
CA THR A 90 10.70 0.08 -15.15
C THR A 90 9.49 -0.45 -15.90
N LEU A 91 9.44 -1.76 -16.14
CA LEU A 91 8.29 -2.40 -16.79
C LEU A 91 7.06 -2.36 -15.89
N LEU A 92 7.23 -2.58 -14.59
CA LEU A 92 6.16 -2.52 -13.59
C LEU A 92 5.49 -1.15 -13.56
N VAL A 93 6.26 -0.07 -13.51
CA VAL A 93 5.70 1.30 -13.51
C VAL A 93 4.93 1.59 -14.79
N LYS A 94 5.53 1.27 -15.94
CA LYS A 94 4.90 1.53 -17.25
C LYS A 94 3.63 0.68 -17.44
N ALA A 95 3.65 -0.58 -17.01
CA ALA A 95 2.49 -1.46 -17.04
C ALA A 95 1.36 -0.90 -16.17
N LEU A 96 1.65 -0.53 -14.93
CA LEU A 96 0.68 0.08 -14.03
C LEU A 96 0.09 1.37 -14.63
N ALA A 97 0.91 2.31 -15.11
CA ALA A 97 0.44 3.55 -15.74
C ALA A 97 -0.50 3.25 -16.92
N LYS A 98 -0.14 2.30 -17.79
CA LYS A 98 -0.94 1.98 -18.97
C LYS A 98 -2.31 1.41 -18.62
N THR A 99 -2.47 0.68 -17.52
CA THR A 99 -3.77 0.13 -17.10
C THR A 99 -4.82 1.20 -16.85
N PHE A 100 -4.43 2.43 -16.48
CA PHE A 100 -5.36 3.53 -16.23
C PHE A 100 -5.16 4.75 -17.15
N ALA A 101 -4.46 4.58 -18.27
CA ALA A 101 -4.07 5.66 -19.18
C ALA A 101 -3.33 6.82 -18.49
N GLY A 102 -2.60 6.51 -17.42
CA GLY A 102 -1.77 7.47 -16.71
C GLY A 102 -0.51 7.82 -17.49
N GLN A 103 -0.01 9.02 -17.27
CA GLN A 103 1.33 9.40 -17.69
C GLN A 103 2.35 8.81 -16.71
N SER A 104 3.49 8.36 -17.23
CA SER A 104 4.62 7.95 -16.40
C SER A 104 5.88 8.68 -16.83
N ALA A 105 6.65 9.14 -15.85
CA ALA A 105 7.99 9.67 -16.06
C ALA A 105 9.02 8.83 -15.31
N ARG A 106 10.26 8.86 -15.80
CA ARG A 106 11.41 8.23 -15.15
C ARG A 106 12.48 9.28 -14.95
N ILE A 107 13.04 9.31 -13.75
CA ILE A 107 14.20 10.11 -13.40
C ILE A 107 15.25 9.20 -12.77
N GLN A 108 16.49 9.35 -13.21
CA GLN A 108 17.64 8.71 -12.61
C GLN A 108 18.24 9.67 -11.60
N PHE A 109 18.35 9.27 -10.34
CA PHE A 109 19.01 10.07 -9.33
C PHE A 109 20.53 9.89 -9.46
N THR A 110 21.23 11.01 -9.61
CA THR A 110 22.68 11.08 -9.76
C THR A 110 23.24 12.11 -8.77
N PRO A 111 24.55 12.04 -8.44
CA PRO A 111 25.15 12.95 -7.44
C PRO A 111 25.08 14.44 -7.82
N ASP A 112 24.96 14.74 -9.11
CA ASP A 112 24.87 16.08 -9.70
C ASP A 112 23.42 16.58 -9.89
N LEU A 113 22.42 15.72 -9.66
CA LEU A 113 21.02 16.06 -9.87
C LEU A 113 20.56 17.18 -8.92
N MET A 114 20.03 18.26 -9.47
CA MET A 114 19.54 19.40 -8.68
C MET A 114 18.03 19.29 -8.41
N PRO A 115 17.52 19.94 -7.34
CA PRO A 115 16.07 20.02 -7.09
C PRO A 115 15.27 20.58 -8.28
N ALA A 116 15.85 21.54 -9.01
CA ALA A 116 15.26 22.15 -10.20
C ALA A 116 15.08 21.18 -11.37
N ASP A 117 15.91 20.14 -11.47
CA ASP A 117 15.77 19.09 -12.50
C ASP A 117 14.59 18.16 -12.21
N VAL A 118 14.20 18.04 -10.93
CA VAL A 118 13.07 17.25 -10.46
C VAL A 118 11.77 18.05 -10.57
N MET A 119 11.76 19.26 -10.02
CA MET A 119 10.56 20.09 -9.92
C MET A 119 10.26 20.85 -11.21
N GLY A 120 11.29 21.23 -11.96
CA GLY A 120 11.20 22.18 -13.05
C GLY A 120 11.85 23.52 -12.68
N HIS A 121 12.03 24.36 -13.70
CA HIS A 121 12.67 25.67 -13.57
C HIS A 121 12.10 26.65 -14.58
N ALA A 122 12.25 27.95 -14.31
CA ALA A 122 11.91 28.98 -15.27
C ALA A 122 13.06 29.21 -16.25
N ILE A 123 12.75 29.23 -17.55
CA ILE A 123 13.68 29.63 -18.60
C ILE A 123 13.24 30.98 -19.12
N TYR A 124 14.17 31.93 -19.16
CA TYR A 124 13.95 33.22 -19.81
C TYR A 124 13.91 33.06 -21.32
N ASP A 125 12.75 33.29 -21.93
CA ASP A 125 12.57 33.28 -23.37
C ASP A 125 13.01 34.65 -23.93
N ILE A 126 14.17 34.66 -24.59
CA ILE A 126 14.76 35.86 -25.19
C ILE A 126 13.84 36.45 -26.27
N LYS A 127 13.07 35.63 -26.99
CA LYS A 127 12.18 36.11 -28.07
C LYS A 127 10.97 36.84 -27.52
N ASN A 128 10.38 36.29 -26.46
CA ASN A 128 9.16 36.83 -25.85
C ASN A 128 9.45 37.79 -24.68
N GLN A 129 10.72 37.95 -24.30
CA GLN A 129 11.17 38.71 -23.13
C GLN A 129 10.40 38.32 -21.86
N SER A 130 10.08 37.04 -21.72
CA SER A 130 9.22 36.50 -20.67
C SER A 130 9.82 35.25 -20.06
N PHE A 131 9.58 35.02 -18.78
CA PHE A 131 9.91 33.75 -18.13
C PHE A 131 8.87 32.69 -18.50
N SER A 132 9.33 31.53 -18.99
CA SER A 132 8.50 30.36 -19.29
C SER A 132 8.87 29.21 -18.36
N VAL A 133 7.88 28.65 -17.66
CA VAL A 133 8.11 27.55 -16.74
C VAL A 133 8.26 26.24 -17.51
N ARG A 134 9.39 25.56 -17.32
CA ARG A 134 9.61 24.20 -17.80
C ARG A 134 9.33 23.23 -16.66
N LYS A 135 8.20 22.54 -16.79
CA LYS A 135 7.76 21.49 -15.85
C LYS A 135 8.78 20.35 -15.79
N GLY A 136 9.16 19.95 -14.59
CA GLY A 136 10.01 18.79 -14.35
C GLY A 136 9.29 17.44 -14.51
N PRO A 137 9.98 16.31 -14.36
CA PRO A 137 9.42 14.97 -14.50
C PRO A 137 8.37 14.61 -13.44
N ILE A 138 8.26 15.37 -12.34
CA ILE A 138 7.22 15.15 -11.32
C ILE A 138 5.79 15.39 -11.83
N PHE A 139 5.61 16.16 -12.91
CA PHE A 139 4.31 16.46 -13.49
C PHE A 139 3.81 15.26 -14.33
N THR A 140 3.45 14.19 -13.63
CA THR A 140 3.01 12.91 -14.19
C THR A 140 2.11 12.18 -13.20
N ASN A 141 1.50 11.06 -13.57
CA ASN A 141 0.73 10.27 -12.61
C ASN A 141 1.61 9.28 -11.84
N LEU A 142 2.55 8.61 -12.53
CA LEU A 142 3.52 7.70 -11.92
C LEU A 142 4.95 8.16 -12.18
N LEU A 143 5.69 8.47 -11.13
CA LEU A 143 7.12 8.78 -11.22
C LEU A 143 7.95 7.59 -10.75
N LEU A 144 8.81 7.08 -11.64
CA LEU A 144 9.90 6.17 -11.27
C LEU A 144 11.13 6.99 -10.93
N ALA A 145 11.51 7.00 -9.65
CA ALA A 145 12.71 7.67 -9.14
C ALA A 145 13.79 6.62 -8.87
N ASP A 146 14.64 6.35 -9.86
CA ASP A 146 15.66 5.32 -9.77
C ASP A 146 16.85 5.78 -8.93
N GLU A 147 17.32 4.90 -8.03
CA GLU A 147 18.51 5.10 -7.19
C GLU A 147 18.45 6.38 -6.34
N ILE A 148 17.34 6.60 -5.64
CA ILE A 148 17.10 7.82 -4.85
C ILE A 148 18.24 8.12 -3.85
N ASN A 149 18.94 7.10 -3.39
CA ASN A 149 20.10 7.19 -2.51
C ASN A 149 21.36 7.76 -3.19
N ARG A 150 21.40 7.99 -4.50
CA ARG A 150 22.58 8.58 -5.18
C ARG A 150 22.55 10.11 -5.27
N ALA A 151 21.38 10.74 -5.13
CA ALA A 151 21.31 12.20 -5.17
C ALA A 151 21.60 12.84 -3.80
N PRO A 152 22.03 14.10 -3.78
CA PRO A 152 22.22 14.85 -2.54
C PRO A 152 20.94 14.97 -1.71
N ALA A 153 21.08 15.11 -0.40
CA ALA A 153 19.97 15.24 0.54
C ALA A 153 18.98 16.38 0.20
N LYS A 154 19.45 17.46 -0.45
CA LYS A 154 18.59 18.57 -0.91
C LYS A 154 17.62 18.12 -2.00
N THR A 155 18.08 17.33 -2.97
CA THR A 155 17.28 16.82 -4.08
C THR A 155 16.31 15.74 -3.61
N GLN A 156 16.76 14.87 -2.69
CA GLN A 156 15.88 13.92 -2.00
C GLN A 156 14.75 14.65 -1.25
N SER A 157 15.11 15.69 -0.47
CA SER A 157 14.14 16.48 0.30
C SER A 157 13.11 17.15 -0.59
N ALA A 158 13.53 17.71 -1.74
CA ALA A 158 12.62 18.31 -2.71
C ALA A 158 11.58 17.32 -3.23
N LEU A 159 12.00 16.11 -3.64
CA LEU A 159 11.05 15.07 -4.08
C LEU A 159 10.08 14.67 -2.95
N LEU A 160 10.58 14.56 -1.72
CA LEU A 160 9.78 14.15 -0.57
C LEU A 160 8.77 15.22 -0.13
N GLU A 161 9.10 16.50 -0.33
CA GLU A 161 8.18 17.62 -0.16
C GLU A 161 7.05 17.55 -1.20
N VAL A 162 7.41 17.32 -2.47
CA VAL A 162 6.44 17.11 -3.57
C VAL A 162 5.49 15.94 -3.27
N MET A 163 6.01 14.84 -2.72
CA MET A 163 5.20 13.69 -2.31
C MET A 163 4.17 14.03 -1.24
N GLN A 164 4.52 14.92 -0.30
CA GLN A 164 3.66 15.29 0.82
C GLN A 164 2.64 16.38 0.43
N GLU A 165 3.10 17.43 -0.25
CA GLU A 165 2.30 18.62 -0.55
C GLU A 165 1.51 18.48 -1.85
N ARG A 166 1.93 17.60 -2.77
CA ARG A 166 1.32 17.38 -4.10
C ARG A 166 1.23 18.66 -4.96
N GLN A 167 2.09 19.62 -4.67
CA GLN A 167 2.26 20.86 -5.39
C GLN A 167 3.71 21.31 -5.28
N VAL A 168 4.13 22.17 -6.21
CA VAL A 168 5.46 22.80 -6.20
C VAL A 168 5.34 24.27 -6.50
N THR A 169 6.23 25.08 -5.95
CA THR A 169 6.31 26.51 -6.26
C THR A 169 7.56 26.79 -7.09
N ILE A 170 7.38 27.38 -8.27
CA ILE A 170 8.47 27.74 -9.19
C ILE A 170 8.35 29.26 -9.45
N GLU A 171 9.39 30.03 -9.10
CA GLU A 171 9.44 31.50 -9.31
C GLU A 171 8.17 32.26 -8.83
N ASN A 172 7.61 31.83 -7.68
CA ASN A 172 6.39 32.33 -7.03
C ASN A 172 5.04 31.87 -7.61
N GLU A 173 5.03 31.01 -8.63
CA GLU A 173 3.80 30.35 -9.10
C GLU A 173 3.70 28.95 -8.51
N THR A 174 2.59 28.67 -7.82
CA THR A 174 2.30 27.33 -7.29
C THR A 174 1.60 26.50 -8.35
N HIS A 175 2.20 25.37 -8.71
CA HIS A 175 1.66 24.39 -9.64
C HIS A 175 1.27 23.12 -8.89
N THR A 176 0.01 22.72 -9.01
CA THR A 176 -0.49 21.46 -8.47
C THR A 176 -0.16 20.29 -9.40
N LEU A 177 0.03 19.10 -8.83
CA LEU A 177 0.24 17.88 -9.60
C LEU A 177 -1.08 17.24 -10.01
N ASP A 178 -1.06 16.57 -11.15
CA ASP A 178 -2.21 15.82 -11.64
C ASP A 178 -2.46 14.57 -10.77
N ALA A 179 -3.70 14.42 -10.28
CA ALA A 179 -4.10 13.24 -9.51
C ALA A 179 -4.54 12.09 -10.45
N PRO A 180 -4.28 10.82 -10.10
CA PRO A 180 -3.47 10.35 -8.98
C PRO A 180 -1.97 10.60 -9.23
N PHE A 181 -1.24 10.90 -8.16
CA PHE A 181 0.22 11.02 -8.16
C PHE A 181 0.82 9.96 -7.22
N MET A 182 1.70 9.11 -7.76
CA MET A 182 2.42 8.08 -7.00
C MET A 182 3.88 8.05 -7.44
N VAL A 183 4.76 7.90 -6.44
CA VAL A 183 6.21 7.79 -6.65
C VAL A 183 6.62 6.36 -6.30
N LEU A 184 7.33 5.74 -7.22
CA LEU A 184 8.03 4.48 -7.02
C LEU A 184 9.52 4.81 -7.00
N ALA A 185 10.08 4.94 -5.80
CA ALA A 185 11.50 5.19 -5.62
C ALA A 185 12.24 3.86 -5.56
N THR A 186 13.43 3.75 -6.16
CA THR A 186 14.24 2.53 -6.07
C THR A 186 15.53 2.78 -5.31
N GLN A 187 15.98 1.76 -4.58
CA GLN A 187 17.28 1.74 -3.91
C GLN A 187 17.99 0.43 -4.24
N ASN A 188 19.30 0.53 -4.50
CA ASN A 188 20.17 -0.62 -4.64
C ASN A 188 20.94 -0.82 -3.33
N PRO A 189 20.73 -1.92 -2.59
CA PRO A 189 21.39 -2.15 -1.31
C PRO A 189 22.89 -2.47 -1.45
N LEU A 190 23.36 -2.82 -2.65
CA LEU A 190 24.75 -3.25 -2.90
C LEU A 190 25.70 -2.08 -3.22
N GLU A 191 25.18 -0.89 -3.51
CA GLU A 191 25.98 0.29 -3.82
C GLU A 191 26.30 1.04 -2.53
N ASN A 192 27.55 0.92 -2.06
CA ASN A 192 28.06 1.64 -0.88
C ASN A 192 28.85 2.91 -1.24
N GLU A 193 29.32 3.04 -2.49
CA GLU A 193 30.12 4.19 -2.93
C GLU A 193 29.22 5.31 -3.47
N GLY A 194 29.40 6.52 -2.95
CA GLY A 194 28.70 7.71 -3.45
C GLY A 194 27.21 7.75 -3.13
N THR A 195 26.76 7.01 -2.10
CA THR A 195 25.35 7.00 -1.68
C THR A 195 25.11 7.84 -0.43
N TYR A 196 23.99 8.56 -0.44
CA TYR A 196 23.40 9.32 0.65
C TYR A 196 22.18 8.54 1.18
N PRO A 197 22.29 7.84 2.32
CA PRO A 197 21.17 7.09 2.87
C PRO A 197 20.02 8.05 3.22
N LEU A 198 18.79 7.60 2.97
CA LEU A 198 17.60 8.35 3.39
C LEU A 198 17.49 8.28 4.91
N PRO A 199 17.43 9.42 5.63
CA PRO A 199 17.09 9.44 7.04
C PRO A 199 15.76 8.75 7.33
N GLU A 200 15.58 8.19 8.53
CA GLU A 200 14.35 7.50 8.93
C GLU A 200 13.09 8.37 8.76
N ALA A 201 13.19 9.66 9.09
CA ALA A 201 12.11 10.63 8.90
C ALA A 201 11.69 10.79 7.42
N GLN A 202 12.60 10.54 6.49
CA GLN A 202 12.33 10.56 5.06
C GLN A 202 11.74 9.23 4.59
N LEU A 203 12.29 8.10 5.05
CA LEU A 203 11.75 6.76 4.78
C LEU A 203 10.28 6.62 5.21
N ASP A 204 9.91 7.20 6.34
CA ASP A 204 8.55 7.13 6.87
C ASP A 204 7.48 7.77 5.93
N ARG A 205 7.88 8.65 5.01
CA ARG A 205 6.99 9.24 3.98
C ARG A 205 6.56 8.22 2.92
N PHE A 206 7.29 7.12 2.75
CA PHE A 206 6.85 6.01 1.92
C PHE A 206 5.84 5.17 2.68
N LEU A 207 4.71 4.86 2.04
CA LEU A 207 3.65 4.07 2.65
C LEU A 207 4.15 2.65 2.94
N ILE A 208 4.83 2.05 1.95
CA ILE A 208 5.44 0.74 2.06
C ILE A 208 6.84 0.69 1.42
N LYS A 209 7.66 -0.25 1.89
CA LYS A 209 8.89 -0.70 1.25
C LYS A 209 8.70 -2.13 0.76
N ALA A 210 8.86 -2.36 -0.54
CA ALA A 210 8.87 -3.69 -1.13
C ALA A 210 10.30 -4.10 -1.47
N CYS A 211 10.63 -5.35 -1.19
CA CYS A 211 11.91 -5.94 -1.58
C CYS A 211 11.70 -6.83 -2.79
N ILE A 212 12.58 -6.71 -3.78
CA ILE A 212 12.56 -7.50 -5.00
C ILE A 212 13.86 -8.33 -5.03
N ASP A 213 13.69 -9.62 -4.81
CA ASP A 213 14.78 -10.60 -4.92
C ASP A 213 14.88 -11.15 -6.34
N TYR A 214 15.98 -11.88 -6.58
CA TYR A 214 16.16 -12.60 -7.84
C TYR A 214 14.98 -13.56 -8.09
N PRO A 215 14.50 -13.66 -9.34
CA PRO A 215 13.46 -14.62 -9.70
C PRO A 215 13.92 -16.05 -9.44
N SER A 216 12.98 -16.95 -9.21
CA SER A 216 13.27 -18.38 -9.21
C SER A 216 13.79 -18.85 -10.57
N ALA A 217 14.49 -19.99 -10.63
CA ALA A 217 15.01 -20.54 -11.88
C ALA A 217 13.93 -20.72 -12.96
N GLU A 218 12.69 -21.06 -12.57
CA GLU A 218 11.56 -21.19 -13.48
C GLU A 218 11.12 -19.83 -14.05
N GLU A 219 11.03 -18.81 -13.18
CA GLU A 219 10.70 -17.43 -13.58
C GLU A 219 11.80 -16.81 -14.44
N GLU A 220 13.07 -17.08 -14.13
CA GLU A 220 14.23 -16.63 -14.89
C GLU A 220 14.25 -17.28 -16.28
N LEU A 221 13.98 -18.58 -16.37
CA LEU A 221 13.86 -19.28 -17.65
C LEU A 221 12.68 -18.74 -18.48
N ALA A 222 11.54 -18.45 -17.84
CA ALA A 222 10.41 -17.82 -18.51
C ALA A 222 10.77 -16.41 -19.00
N MET A 223 11.51 -15.63 -18.22
CA MET A 223 12.02 -14.31 -18.61
C MET A 223 12.97 -14.41 -19.80
N LEU A 224 13.93 -15.33 -19.75
CA LEU A 224 14.87 -15.60 -20.84
C LEU A 224 14.10 -15.94 -22.12
N ASN A 225 13.13 -16.84 -22.04
CA ASN A 225 12.31 -17.23 -23.19
C ASN A 225 11.48 -16.06 -23.74
N MET A 226 10.94 -15.19 -22.88
CA MET A 226 10.15 -14.03 -23.31
C MET A 226 10.98 -12.95 -24.00
N VAL A 227 12.23 -12.75 -23.56
CA VAL A 227 13.15 -11.76 -24.14
C VAL A 227 13.82 -12.29 -25.40
N THR A 228 14.22 -13.56 -25.42
CA THR A 228 15.02 -14.15 -26.51
C THR A 228 14.19 -14.76 -27.65
N ASN A 229 12.97 -15.25 -27.40
CA ASN A 229 12.12 -15.78 -28.47
C ASN A 229 11.39 -14.65 -29.22
N LYS A 230 11.87 -14.36 -30.44
CA LYS A 230 11.16 -13.60 -31.50
C LYS A 230 10.97 -12.10 -31.28
N ARG A 231 11.94 -11.39 -30.70
CA ARG A 231 11.97 -9.92 -30.73
C ARG A 231 13.37 -9.38 -31.01
N ILE A 232 13.46 -8.43 -31.95
CA ILE A 232 14.65 -7.62 -32.19
C ILE A 232 14.48 -6.38 -31.31
N GLY A 233 15.31 -6.24 -30.27
CA GLY A 233 15.39 -5.07 -29.39
C GLY A 233 15.22 -5.39 -27.89
N ASP A 234 15.97 -4.70 -27.04
CA ASP A 234 16.01 -4.85 -25.56
C ASP A 234 14.72 -4.45 -24.83
N GLY A 235 13.65 -4.13 -25.56
CA GLY A 235 12.41 -3.63 -25.00
C GLY A 235 11.42 -4.76 -24.68
N LEU A 236 11.25 -5.07 -23.40
CA LEU A 236 10.01 -5.70 -22.91
C LEU A 236 8.84 -4.73 -23.19
N GLU A 237 8.16 -4.91 -24.33
CA GLU A 237 7.15 -3.95 -24.77
C GLU A 237 5.88 -4.04 -23.90
N VAL A 238 5.61 -2.95 -23.19
CA VAL A 238 4.34 -2.63 -22.51
C VAL A 238 3.16 -2.61 -23.51
N LYS A 239 3.38 -2.75 -24.82
CA LYS A 239 2.35 -2.77 -25.86
C LYS A 239 1.27 -3.81 -25.59
N GLN A 240 1.58 -4.90 -24.91
CA GLN A 240 0.60 -5.94 -24.58
C GLN A 240 -0.41 -5.52 -23.51
N VAL A 241 -0.09 -4.60 -22.59
CA VAL A 241 -0.98 -4.20 -21.49
C VAL A 241 -2.14 -3.35 -22.03
N ASN A 242 -3.38 -3.72 -21.73
CA ASN A 242 -4.54 -2.94 -22.14
C ASN A 242 -4.84 -1.82 -21.15
N THR A 243 -5.34 -0.69 -21.68
CA THR A 243 -5.95 0.35 -20.85
C THR A 243 -7.33 -0.11 -20.42
N ILE A 244 -7.56 -0.16 -19.11
CA ILE A 244 -8.80 -0.63 -18.50
C ILE A 244 -9.66 0.54 -18.04
N ILE A 245 -9.05 1.55 -17.43
CA ILE A 245 -9.73 2.71 -16.84
C ILE A 245 -9.03 4.02 -17.18
N LYS A 246 -9.58 5.14 -16.70
CA LYS A 246 -8.96 6.48 -16.75
C LYS A 246 -8.39 6.88 -15.39
N PRO A 247 -7.51 7.90 -15.32
CA PRO A 247 -6.90 8.35 -14.06
C PRO A 247 -7.93 8.74 -12.98
N GLU A 248 -9.05 9.36 -13.36
CA GLU A 248 -10.10 9.78 -12.42
C GLU A 248 -10.77 8.58 -11.73
N THR A 249 -10.83 7.44 -12.42
CA THR A 249 -11.37 6.20 -11.84
C THR A 249 -10.46 5.67 -10.73
N VAL A 250 -9.14 5.84 -10.83
CA VAL A 250 -8.21 5.46 -9.75
C VAL A 250 -8.48 6.28 -8.49
N ILE A 251 -8.79 7.57 -8.63
CA ILE A 251 -9.16 8.43 -7.50
C ILE A 251 -10.45 7.92 -6.84
N ALA A 252 -11.45 7.57 -7.64
CA ALA A 252 -12.69 6.98 -7.13
C ALA A 252 -12.44 5.65 -6.40
N LEU A 253 -11.55 4.80 -6.93
CA LEU A 253 -11.12 3.57 -6.26
C LEU A 253 -10.41 3.86 -4.93
N GLN A 254 -9.50 4.84 -4.88
CA GLN A 254 -8.83 5.25 -3.63
C GLN A 254 -9.82 5.73 -2.57
N GLN A 255 -10.84 6.48 -2.97
CA GLN A 255 -11.92 6.91 -2.08
C GLN A 255 -12.75 5.73 -1.58
N LEU A 256 -13.11 4.79 -2.46
CA LEU A 256 -13.83 3.58 -2.07
C LEU A 256 -13.01 2.72 -1.10
N VAL A 257 -11.72 2.52 -1.38
CA VAL A 257 -10.80 1.78 -0.50
C VAL A 257 -10.74 2.42 0.89
N SER A 258 -10.75 3.75 0.97
CA SER A 258 -10.73 4.45 2.27
C SER A 258 -11.96 4.19 3.15
N GLN A 259 -13.07 3.78 2.53
CA GLN A 259 -14.36 3.51 3.17
C GLN A 259 -14.55 2.04 3.55
N ILE A 260 -13.63 1.14 3.18
CA ILE A 260 -13.70 -0.27 3.54
C ILE A 260 -13.73 -0.41 5.06
N HIS A 261 -14.65 -1.26 5.53
CA HIS A 261 -14.94 -1.40 6.95
C HIS A 261 -13.76 -1.98 7.72
N VAL A 262 -13.53 -1.46 8.92
CA VAL A 262 -12.49 -1.93 9.83
C VAL A 262 -13.09 -1.98 11.22
N ASP A 263 -13.23 -3.19 11.75
CA ASP A 263 -13.69 -3.39 13.11
C ASP A 263 -12.69 -2.84 14.12
N GLU A 264 -13.20 -2.37 15.27
CA GLU A 264 -12.38 -1.83 16.35
C GLU A 264 -11.33 -2.84 16.84
N ALA A 265 -11.68 -4.13 16.91
CA ALA A 265 -10.76 -5.19 17.29
C ALA A 265 -9.58 -5.35 16.29
N VAL A 266 -9.83 -5.12 15.00
CA VAL A 266 -8.78 -5.17 13.96
C VAL A 266 -7.91 -3.91 14.01
N ALA A 267 -8.51 -2.75 14.28
CA ALA A 267 -7.77 -1.51 14.50
C ALA A 267 -6.88 -1.60 15.75
N ASP A 268 -7.39 -2.13 16.87
CA ASP A 268 -6.62 -2.42 18.08
C ASP A 268 -5.46 -3.39 17.79
N TYR A 269 -5.73 -4.45 17.01
CA TYR A 269 -4.69 -5.39 16.59
C TYR A 269 -3.54 -4.71 15.84
N ALA A 270 -3.85 -3.79 14.90
CA ALA A 270 -2.84 -3.02 14.20
C ALA A 270 -2.03 -2.11 15.14
N VAL A 271 -2.68 -1.47 16.11
CA VAL A 271 -2.01 -0.65 17.12
C VAL A 271 -1.10 -1.49 18.00
N ARG A 272 -1.56 -2.66 18.47
CA ARG A 272 -0.78 -3.61 19.27
C ARG A 272 0.47 -4.07 18.54
N ILE A 273 0.37 -4.42 17.25
CA ILE A 273 1.53 -4.78 16.43
C ILE A 273 2.55 -3.65 16.40
N VAL A 274 2.12 -2.42 16.13
CA VAL A 274 3.02 -1.26 16.04
C VAL A 274 3.66 -0.96 17.39
N ARG A 275 2.90 -1.03 18.49
CA ARG A 275 3.45 -0.84 19.83
C ARG A 275 4.46 -1.92 20.18
N ALA A 276 4.20 -3.18 19.84
CA ALA A 276 5.12 -4.28 20.11
C ALA A 276 6.49 -4.05 19.48
N THR A 277 6.60 -3.37 18.33
CA THR A 277 7.91 -3.03 17.73
C THR A 277 8.78 -2.13 18.60
N ARG A 278 8.20 -1.38 19.55
CA ARG A 278 8.94 -0.47 20.44
C ARG A 278 9.49 -1.16 21.67
N ASP A 279 8.87 -2.28 22.04
CA ASP A 279 9.22 -3.08 23.20
C ASP A 279 9.93 -4.39 22.79
N CYS A 280 10.18 -4.59 21.49
CA CYS A 280 10.74 -5.81 20.92
C CYS A 280 12.27 -5.85 21.09
N PRO A 281 12.84 -6.91 21.70
CA PRO A 281 14.28 -7.10 21.74
C PRO A 281 14.88 -7.14 20.34
N GLY A 282 15.99 -6.42 20.14
CA GLY A 282 16.70 -6.31 18.87
C GLY A 282 16.25 -5.17 17.96
N ILE A 283 15.22 -4.42 18.35
CA ILE A 283 14.83 -3.16 17.70
C ILE A 283 15.25 -1.99 18.61
N ALA A 284 16.11 -1.10 18.11
CA ALA A 284 16.51 0.11 18.82
C ALA A 284 15.46 1.21 18.73
N VAL A 285 14.83 1.35 17.56
CA VAL A 285 13.77 2.35 17.31
C VAL A 285 12.58 1.64 16.66
N GLY A 286 11.46 1.60 17.38
CA GLY A 286 10.21 0.99 16.89
C GLY A 286 9.35 1.96 16.06
N ALA A 287 8.34 1.41 15.39
CA ALA A 287 7.50 2.17 14.48
C ALA A 287 6.62 3.21 15.20
N GLY A 288 6.53 4.41 14.62
CA GLY A 288 5.67 5.49 15.09
C GLY A 288 4.17 5.27 14.78
N PRO A 289 3.28 6.20 15.22
CA PRO A 289 1.84 6.11 14.97
C PRO A 289 1.47 5.99 13.48
N ARG A 290 2.27 6.58 12.59
CA ARG A 290 2.12 6.46 11.13
C ARG A 290 2.19 5.02 10.62
N GLY A 291 2.90 4.13 11.32
CA GLY A 291 2.88 2.70 11.04
C GLY A 291 1.47 2.11 11.15
N SER A 292 0.71 2.46 12.19
CA SER A 292 -0.65 1.93 12.38
C SER A 292 -1.61 2.43 11.31
N ILE A 293 -1.51 3.72 10.94
CA ILE A 293 -2.28 4.31 9.85
C ILE A 293 -1.95 3.61 8.52
N ALA A 294 -0.66 3.38 8.26
CA ALA A 294 -0.21 2.70 7.05
C ALA A 294 -0.68 1.24 6.97
N LEU A 295 -0.70 0.50 8.10
CA LEU A 295 -1.24 -0.86 8.15
C LEU A 295 -2.72 -0.91 7.75
N ILE A 296 -3.52 0.02 8.24
CA ILE A 296 -4.96 0.05 7.93
C ILE A 296 -5.21 0.43 6.47
N ARG A 297 -4.49 1.43 5.93
CA ARG A 297 -4.57 1.81 4.51
C ARG A 297 -4.14 0.64 3.60
N ILE A 298 -3.00 0.07 3.94
CA ILE A 298 -2.55 -1.31 3.69
C ILE A 298 -3.64 -2.33 3.41
N ALA A 299 -4.22 -2.74 4.53
CA ALA A 299 -5.12 -3.85 4.68
C ALA A 299 -6.48 -3.59 4.02
N ARG A 300 -6.94 -2.35 3.95
CA ARG A 300 -8.13 -1.98 3.15
C ARG A 300 -7.93 -2.27 1.68
N ALA A 301 -6.77 -1.90 1.12
CA ALA A 301 -6.47 -2.20 -0.27
C ALA A 301 -6.38 -3.72 -0.51
N PHE A 302 -5.76 -4.48 0.41
CA PHE A 302 -5.75 -5.95 0.34
C PHE A 302 -7.14 -6.57 0.45
N ALA A 303 -8.01 -6.06 1.33
CA ALA A 303 -9.38 -6.53 1.45
C ALA A 303 -10.13 -6.40 0.11
N LEU A 304 -10.03 -5.24 -0.56
CA LEU A 304 -10.63 -5.04 -1.89
C LEU A 304 -10.06 -6.01 -2.93
N MET A 305 -8.74 -6.16 -2.97
CA MET A 305 -8.06 -7.09 -3.90
C MET A 305 -8.45 -8.56 -3.65
N ASN A 306 -8.83 -8.88 -2.42
CA ASN A 306 -9.36 -10.16 -1.97
C ASN A 306 -10.89 -10.24 -2.05
N LYS A 307 -11.54 -9.29 -2.74
CA LYS A 307 -12.99 -9.24 -3.00
C LYS A 307 -13.87 -9.07 -1.76
N ARG A 308 -13.31 -8.51 -0.68
CA ARG A 308 -14.01 -8.23 0.58
C ARG A 308 -14.24 -6.74 0.77
N ASP A 309 -15.29 -6.38 1.50
CA ASP A 309 -15.65 -5.01 1.89
C ASP A 309 -15.30 -4.69 3.36
N PHE A 310 -14.66 -5.63 4.06
CA PHE A 310 -14.14 -5.49 5.41
C PHE A 310 -12.72 -6.05 5.54
N VAL A 311 -11.94 -5.46 6.47
CA VAL A 311 -10.56 -5.87 6.77
C VAL A 311 -10.53 -7.02 7.76
N THR A 312 -9.68 -8.01 7.51
CA THR A 312 -9.44 -9.14 8.41
C THR A 312 -8.07 -9.02 9.09
N PRO A 313 -7.82 -9.73 10.21
CA PRO A 313 -6.49 -9.81 10.82
C PRO A 313 -5.41 -10.35 9.87
N ALA A 314 -5.78 -11.20 8.92
CA ALA A 314 -4.86 -11.71 7.90
C ALA A 314 -4.34 -10.59 6.98
N ASP A 315 -5.20 -9.64 6.59
CA ASP A 315 -4.79 -8.49 5.77
C ASP A 315 -3.79 -7.59 6.51
N ILE A 316 -4.00 -7.40 7.81
CA ILE A 316 -3.07 -6.67 8.68
C ILE A 316 -1.71 -7.38 8.70
N LYS A 317 -1.70 -8.70 8.95
CA LYS A 317 -0.45 -9.49 8.96
C LYS A 317 0.30 -9.41 7.63
N SER A 318 -0.41 -9.54 6.51
CA SER A 318 0.20 -9.41 5.17
C SER A 318 0.75 -8.00 4.89
N ALA A 319 0.17 -6.97 5.51
CA ALA A 319 0.64 -5.59 5.42
C ALA A 319 1.83 -5.29 6.35
N CYS A 320 2.09 -6.11 7.38
CA CYS A 320 3.08 -5.81 8.41
C CYS A 320 4.50 -5.63 7.85
N LEU A 321 5.04 -6.61 7.15
CA LEU A 321 6.43 -6.51 6.66
C LEU A 321 6.61 -5.32 5.70
N PRO A 322 5.78 -5.13 4.65
CA PRO A 322 5.96 -4.00 3.73
C PRO A 322 5.79 -2.63 4.40
N VAL A 323 4.97 -2.53 5.45
CA VAL A 323 4.72 -1.27 6.16
C VAL A 323 5.77 -0.97 7.22
N LEU A 324 6.26 -1.99 7.94
CA LEU A 324 7.06 -1.77 9.15
C LEU A 324 8.56 -1.87 8.93
N ARG A 325 9.02 -2.60 7.91
CA ARG A 325 10.46 -2.88 7.71
C ARG A 325 11.36 -1.64 7.58
N HIS A 326 10.84 -0.54 7.06
CA HIS A 326 11.55 0.74 6.92
C HIS A 326 11.20 1.75 8.02
N ARG A 327 10.39 1.34 8.99
CA ARG A 327 9.96 2.13 10.15
C ARG A 327 10.54 1.59 11.47
N VAL A 328 11.42 0.60 11.39
CA VAL A 328 12.14 0.04 12.53
C VAL A 328 13.64 0.13 12.26
N ALA A 329 14.40 0.49 13.29
CA ALA A 329 15.85 0.46 13.27
C ALA A 329 16.34 -0.65 14.19
N LEU A 330 17.25 -1.47 13.69
CA LEU A 330 17.81 -2.58 14.45
C LEU A 330 18.75 -2.07 15.53
N SER A 331 18.91 -2.85 16.59
CA SER A 331 19.95 -2.61 17.58
C SER A 331 21.33 -3.01 17.01
N PRO A 332 22.42 -2.34 17.42
CA PRO A 332 23.76 -2.69 16.95
C PRO A 332 24.12 -4.15 17.18
N GLU A 333 23.65 -4.73 18.29
CA GLU A 333 23.87 -6.16 18.59
C GLU A 333 23.19 -7.06 17.56
N SER A 334 21.97 -6.73 17.15
CA SER A 334 21.21 -7.50 16.16
C SER A 334 21.82 -7.40 14.76
N GLU A 335 22.36 -6.23 14.41
CA GLU A 335 23.11 -6.05 13.16
C GLU A 335 24.39 -6.87 13.14
N LEU A 336 25.12 -6.93 14.27
CA LEU A 336 26.34 -7.74 14.42
C LEU A 336 26.03 -9.25 14.33
N ASP A 337 24.88 -9.68 14.85
CA ASP A 337 24.39 -11.05 14.76
C ASP A 337 23.84 -11.39 13.35
N GLY A 338 23.82 -10.43 12.42
CA GLY A 338 23.36 -10.62 11.04
C GLY A 338 21.85 -10.80 10.92
N LEU A 339 21.07 -10.39 11.92
CA LEU A 339 19.62 -10.46 11.88
C LEU A 339 19.04 -9.38 10.97
N SER A 340 18.00 -9.72 10.22
CA SER A 340 17.27 -8.76 9.40
C SER A 340 16.02 -8.24 10.13
N SER A 341 15.60 -7.01 9.80
CA SER A 341 14.33 -6.45 10.27
C SER A 341 13.15 -7.35 9.95
N ASP A 342 13.15 -7.98 8.78
CA ASP A 342 12.09 -8.90 8.35
C ASP A 342 12.03 -10.16 9.24
N THR A 343 13.19 -10.70 9.64
CA THR A 343 13.26 -11.86 10.55
C THR A 343 12.69 -11.52 11.93
N ILE A 344 13.11 -10.40 12.51
CA ILE A 344 12.66 -9.98 13.84
C ILE A 344 11.17 -9.65 13.83
N LEU A 345 10.70 -8.92 12.82
CA LEU A 345 9.28 -8.61 12.67
C LEU A 345 8.43 -9.87 12.47
N SER A 346 8.89 -10.83 11.68
CA SER A 346 8.15 -12.09 11.46
C SER A 346 7.99 -12.88 12.77
N ASN A 347 9.08 -13.04 13.53
CA ASN A 347 9.05 -13.70 14.83
C ASN A 347 8.13 -12.98 15.83
N MET A 348 8.15 -11.65 15.83
CA MET A 348 7.26 -10.85 16.67
C MET A 348 5.78 -11.08 16.31
N LEU A 349 5.44 -11.14 15.02
CA LEU A 349 4.06 -11.31 14.54
C LEU A 349 3.45 -12.67 14.93
N GLU A 350 4.28 -13.70 15.10
CA GLU A 350 3.82 -15.03 15.56
C GLU A 350 3.37 -15.01 17.02
N GLN A 351 3.95 -14.14 17.86
CA GLN A 351 3.63 -14.05 19.29
C GLN A 351 2.38 -13.22 19.58
N ILE A 352 1.99 -12.32 18.68
CA ILE A 352 0.85 -11.42 18.88
C ILE A 352 -0.44 -12.10 18.45
N ALA A 353 -1.24 -12.51 19.44
CA ALA A 353 -2.54 -13.13 19.21
C ALA A 353 -3.47 -12.22 18.39
N ALA A 354 -3.97 -12.75 17.27
CA ALA A 354 -4.98 -12.11 16.45
C ALA A 354 -6.33 -12.10 17.21
N PRO A 355 -7.16 -11.06 17.02
CA PRO A 355 -8.50 -11.04 17.59
C PRO A 355 -9.30 -12.23 17.04
N ARG A 356 -10.09 -12.86 17.90
CA ARG A 356 -11.04 -13.90 17.48
C ARG A 356 -12.24 -13.21 16.82
N ALA A 357 -12.66 -13.75 15.68
CA ALA A 357 -13.81 -13.26 14.92
C ALA A 357 -15.12 -13.43 15.70
#